data_AF-A0A6A5H9G1-F1
#
_entry.id   AF-A0A6A5H9G1-F1
#
_cell.length_a   1.000
_cell.length_b   1.000
_cell.length_c   1.000
_cell.angle_alpha   90.00
_cell.angle_beta   90.00
_cell.angle_gamma   90.00
#
_symmetry.space_group_name_H-M   'P 1'
#
loop_
_entity.id
_entity.type
_entity.pdbx_description
1 polymer ?
#
loop_
_entity_poly.entity_id
_entity_poly.type
_entity_poly.pdbx_seq_one_letter_code
_entity_poly.pdbx_strand_id
1 'polypeptide(L)'
;MTASSFFKTMVTKSNWLLTVFTISSIRLEIVAMNYICQSMHLPLIFNFGHTSKRMESVVQILKDSSQCPNLNFYDGYCTIDFWNNKQFKVVCNTRGYKIEDRKQRFGLYSTYHLLHTKEGTIIENTVRALNQLKKMFKFNMVFLNICTKTIKVSFFEELFSKITFNPGYKITMDGVKFDLDVVNYLLNTLKAEDYFVFWNSDMPSDFKHENAFKLQGVVYMDGRWVQVEDVLKIQGADFVHLHETNFTVANVHEIIDRWINSEVDMFKNFNAQYLFDDFLPNAILDDLIGFEQMCLFGPMFFTLAKSTSAARVDTVLAIAIRQSYFILCAWKPTESFPVEYAKGDAYKDAYKILTILNKKDKLEKEMKQETDGYERNRLAEEIQELVEKMWDLGGRFENGKVYVDR
;
A
#
# COMPACT_ATOMS: atom_id res chain seq x y z
N MET A 1 -19.03 -64.48 -37.51
CA MET A 1 -18.03 -63.53 -36.97
C MET A 1 -16.69 -64.24 -36.91
N THR A 2 -15.69 -63.78 -37.67
CA THR A 2 -14.35 -64.40 -37.70
C THR A 2 -13.54 -64.01 -36.47
N ALA A 3 -12.71 -64.92 -35.95
CA ALA A 3 -11.85 -64.72 -34.77
C ALA A 3 -10.95 -63.46 -34.87
N SER A 4 -10.61 -63.04 -36.09
CA SER A 4 -9.89 -61.79 -36.38
C SER A 4 -10.65 -60.51 -35.98
N SER A 5 -11.99 -60.50 -36.11
CA SER A 5 -12.82 -59.36 -35.69
C SER A 5 -12.93 -59.24 -34.15
N PHE A 6 -12.89 -60.37 -33.45
CA PHE A 6 -12.94 -60.42 -31.99
C PHE A 6 -11.62 -59.94 -31.35
N PHE A 7 -10.48 -60.35 -31.92
CA PHE A 7 -9.15 -59.92 -31.47
C PHE A 7 -8.89 -58.42 -31.68
N LYS A 8 -9.29 -57.85 -32.84
CA LYS A 8 -9.18 -56.40 -33.09
C LYS A 8 -10.02 -55.57 -32.11
N THR A 9 -11.19 -56.07 -31.70
CA THR A 9 -12.09 -55.41 -30.75
C THR A 9 -11.58 -55.51 -29.31
N MET A 10 -10.92 -56.62 -28.93
CA MET A 10 -10.26 -56.74 -27.61
C MET A 10 -9.03 -55.85 -27.47
N VAL A 11 -8.18 -55.75 -28.50
CA VAL A 11 -6.96 -54.91 -28.48
C VAL A 11 -7.30 -53.41 -28.46
N THR A 12 -8.37 -52.99 -29.14
CA THR A 12 -8.85 -51.60 -29.05
C THR A 12 -9.49 -51.29 -27.70
N LYS A 13 -10.25 -52.22 -27.11
CA LYS A 13 -10.79 -52.07 -25.75
C LYS A 13 -9.71 -52.08 -24.67
N SER A 14 -8.64 -52.89 -24.79
CA SER A 14 -7.54 -52.87 -23.82
C SER A 14 -6.72 -51.58 -23.92
N ASN A 15 -6.48 -51.05 -25.13
CA ASN A 15 -5.85 -49.74 -25.32
C ASN A 15 -6.73 -48.59 -24.81
N TRP A 16 -8.05 -48.68 -24.94
CA TRP A 16 -8.97 -47.69 -24.39
C TRP A 16 -9.01 -47.75 -22.85
N LEU A 17 -9.05 -48.95 -22.27
CA LEU A 17 -8.96 -49.15 -20.82
C LEU A 17 -7.61 -48.71 -20.26
N LEU A 18 -6.49 -49.03 -20.92
CA LEU A 18 -5.17 -48.50 -20.58
C LEU A 18 -5.17 -46.99 -20.66
N THR A 19 -5.64 -46.38 -21.76
CA THR A 19 -5.65 -44.92 -21.90
C THR A 19 -6.55 -44.25 -20.84
N VAL A 20 -7.71 -44.81 -20.53
CA VAL A 20 -8.63 -44.33 -19.48
C VAL A 20 -8.05 -44.53 -18.08
N PHE A 21 -7.39 -45.66 -17.80
CA PHE A 21 -6.68 -45.90 -16.54
C PHE A 21 -5.47 -44.98 -16.38
N THR A 22 -4.72 -44.72 -17.45
CA THR A 22 -3.59 -43.78 -17.43
C THR A 22 -4.09 -42.36 -17.23
N ILE A 23 -5.19 -41.96 -17.88
CA ILE A 23 -5.81 -40.63 -17.69
C ILE A 23 -6.39 -40.48 -16.28
N SER A 24 -7.04 -41.52 -15.73
CA SER A 24 -7.59 -41.50 -14.36
C SER A 24 -6.49 -41.54 -13.29
N SER A 25 -5.42 -42.31 -13.49
CA SER A 25 -4.23 -42.34 -12.62
C SER A 25 -3.48 -41.02 -12.63
N ILE A 26 -3.28 -40.40 -13.81
CA ILE A 26 -2.66 -39.08 -13.92
C ILE A 26 -3.49 -38.02 -13.19
N ARG A 27 -4.83 -38.08 -13.29
CA ARG A 27 -5.72 -37.19 -12.53
C ARG A 27 -5.63 -37.43 -11.02
N LEU A 28 -5.57 -38.69 -10.57
CA LEU A 28 -5.40 -39.01 -9.15
C LEU A 28 -4.05 -38.54 -8.61
N GLU A 29 -2.98 -38.74 -9.36
CA GLU A 29 -1.62 -38.26 -9.03
C GLU A 29 -1.59 -36.74 -8.92
N ILE A 30 -2.23 -36.02 -9.83
CA ILE A 30 -2.30 -34.55 -9.80
C ILE A 30 -3.12 -34.07 -8.59
N VAL A 31 -4.24 -34.72 -8.28
CA VAL A 31 -5.08 -34.37 -7.11
C VAL A 31 -4.35 -34.68 -5.80
N ALA A 32 -3.66 -35.82 -5.70
CA ALA A 32 -2.85 -36.17 -4.56
C ALA A 32 -1.65 -35.23 -4.40
N MET A 33 -0.95 -34.90 -5.50
CA MET A 33 0.13 -33.91 -5.50
C MET A 33 -0.37 -32.51 -5.14
N ASN A 34 -1.58 -32.14 -5.56
CA ASN A 34 -2.24 -30.90 -5.14
C ASN A 34 -2.39 -30.86 -3.62
N TYR A 35 -3.02 -31.88 -3.05
CA TYR A 35 -3.22 -31.98 -1.61
C TYR A 35 -1.90 -31.99 -0.83
N ILE A 36 -0.89 -32.71 -1.32
CA ILE A 36 0.45 -32.76 -0.73
C ILE A 36 1.12 -31.37 -0.79
N CYS A 37 1.15 -30.69 -1.94
CA CYS A 37 1.78 -29.37 -2.05
C CYS A 37 1.01 -28.29 -1.29
N GLN A 38 -0.32 -28.42 -1.16
CA GLN A 38 -1.12 -27.52 -0.34
C GLN A 38 -0.82 -27.69 1.15
N SER A 39 -0.59 -28.93 1.60
CA SER A 39 -0.32 -29.29 3.01
C SER A 39 1.16 -29.24 3.41
N MET A 40 2.11 -29.27 2.46
CA MET A 40 3.54 -29.22 2.74
C MET A 40 4.00 -27.86 3.30
N HIS A 41 5.00 -27.91 4.19
CA HIS A 41 5.67 -26.72 4.68
C HIS A 41 6.49 -26.06 3.53
N LEU A 42 6.50 -24.73 3.46
CA LEU A 42 7.12 -24.01 2.32
C LEU A 42 8.61 -24.32 2.06
N PRO A 43 9.48 -24.50 3.08
CA PRO A 43 10.83 -25.02 2.87
C PRO A 43 10.87 -26.36 2.14
N LEU A 44 9.96 -27.27 2.46
CA LEU A 44 9.86 -28.57 1.78
C LEU A 44 9.37 -28.39 0.34
N ILE A 45 8.42 -27.48 0.10
CA ILE A 45 7.95 -27.14 -1.24
C ILE A 45 9.10 -26.55 -2.08
N PHE A 46 9.93 -25.70 -1.49
CA PHE A 46 11.12 -25.16 -2.13
C PHE A 46 12.11 -26.24 -2.52
N ASN A 47 12.40 -27.16 -1.60
CA ASN A 47 13.23 -28.32 -1.88
C ASN A 47 12.60 -29.23 -2.95
N PHE A 48 11.29 -29.43 -2.90
CA PHE A 48 10.55 -30.27 -3.81
C PHE A 48 10.59 -29.72 -5.25
N GLY A 49 10.41 -28.41 -5.43
CA GLY A 49 10.57 -27.74 -6.72
C GLY A 49 11.97 -27.89 -7.31
N HIS A 50 13.00 -28.08 -6.48
CA HIS A 50 14.39 -28.29 -6.94
C HIS A 50 14.67 -29.72 -7.40
N THR A 51 13.79 -30.68 -7.13
CA THR A 51 14.05 -32.10 -7.48
C THR A 51 13.98 -32.37 -8.98
N SER A 52 13.13 -31.65 -9.73
CA SER A 52 13.01 -31.79 -11.18
C SER A 52 12.21 -30.64 -11.81
N LYS A 53 12.37 -30.43 -13.13
CA LYS A 53 11.52 -29.48 -13.89
C LYS A 53 10.03 -29.80 -13.80
N ARG A 54 9.66 -31.10 -13.76
CA ARG A 54 8.26 -31.53 -13.58
C ARG A 54 7.73 -31.02 -12.24
N MET A 55 8.54 -31.11 -11.19
CA MET A 55 8.13 -30.70 -9.85
C MET A 55 8.06 -29.19 -9.68
N GLU A 56 8.97 -28.46 -10.33
CA GLU A 56 8.88 -27.00 -10.47
C GLU A 56 7.51 -26.59 -11.06
N SER A 57 7.10 -27.18 -12.18
CA SER A 57 5.80 -26.89 -12.80
C SER A 57 4.61 -27.27 -11.93
N VAL A 58 4.69 -28.40 -11.20
CA VAL A 58 3.64 -28.81 -10.26
C VAL A 58 3.50 -27.79 -9.13
N VAL A 59 4.60 -27.34 -8.52
CA VAL A 59 4.55 -26.32 -7.47
C VAL A 59 3.97 -25.00 -7.98
N GLN A 60 4.37 -24.55 -9.19
CA GLN A 60 3.85 -23.33 -9.81
C GLN A 60 2.33 -23.35 -9.96
N ILE A 61 1.77 -24.45 -10.46
CA ILE A 61 0.32 -24.59 -10.71
C ILE A 61 -0.45 -24.57 -9.38
N LEU A 62 0.14 -25.13 -8.31
CA LEU A 62 -0.54 -25.38 -7.04
C LEU A 62 -0.41 -24.25 -6.03
N LYS A 63 0.59 -23.38 -6.19
CA LYS A 63 0.83 -22.20 -5.34
C LYS A 63 0.67 -20.91 -6.14
N ASP A 64 -0.53 -20.68 -6.66
CA ASP A 64 -0.93 -19.41 -7.28
C ASP A 64 -1.20 -18.29 -6.25
N SER A 65 -0.46 -18.28 -5.14
CA SER A 65 -0.50 -17.19 -4.18
C SER A 65 0.55 -16.16 -4.60
N SER A 66 0.11 -14.96 -4.92
CA SER A 66 1.03 -13.86 -5.15
C SER A 66 1.76 -13.49 -3.85
N GLN A 67 3.08 -13.33 -3.93
CA GLN A 67 3.95 -13.05 -2.80
C GLN A 67 4.66 -11.71 -2.99
N CYS A 68 5.10 -11.15 -1.87
CA CYS A 68 5.86 -9.90 -1.80
C CYS A 68 7.18 -10.18 -1.08
N PRO A 69 8.27 -10.50 -1.80
CA PRO A 69 9.56 -10.75 -1.15
C PRO A 69 10.14 -9.46 -0.57
N ASN A 70 10.64 -9.56 0.66
CA ASN A 70 11.46 -8.55 1.30
C ASN A 70 12.92 -8.99 1.27
N LEU A 71 13.77 -8.22 0.59
CA LEU A 71 15.21 -8.41 0.54
C LEU A 71 15.81 -7.43 1.54
N ASN A 72 16.36 -7.95 2.63
CA ASN A 72 16.94 -7.16 3.70
C ASN A 72 18.46 -7.28 3.61
N PHE A 73 19.13 -6.21 3.18
CA PHE A 73 20.58 -6.14 3.03
C PHE A 73 21.21 -5.61 4.31
N TYR A 74 22.16 -6.37 4.85
CA TYR A 74 22.94 -6.06 6.03
C TYR A 74 24.43 -6.07 5.67
N ASP A 75 25.28 -5.64 6.60
CA ASP A 75 26.73 -5.71 6.45
C ASP A 75 27.17 -7.19 6.36
N GLY A 76 27.49 -7.64 5.15
CA GLY A 76 28.04 -8.98 4.89
C GLY A 76 27.03 -10.07 4.49
N TYR A 77 25.71 -9.81 4.51
CA TYR A 77 24.70 -10.77 4.06
C TYR A 77 23.38 -10.11 3.67
N CYS A 78 22.50 -10.87 3.02
CA CYS A 78 21.14 -10.48 2.71
C CYS A 78 20.15 -11.57 3.16
N THR A 79 18.96 -11.20 3.61
CA THR A 79 17.88 -12.15 3.86
C THR A 79 16.67 -11.89 2.99
N ILE A 80 16.11 -12.95 2.41
CA ILE A 80 14.84 -12.92 1.68
C ILE A 80 13.77 -13.56 2.56
N ASP A 81 12.73 -12.81 2.91
CA ASP A 81 11.49 -13.36 3.47
C ASP A 81 10.27 -12.82 2.71
N PHE A 82 9.07 -13.27 3.07
CA PHE A 82 7.84 -12.82 2.44
C PHE A 82 6.99 -12.07 3.43
N TRP A 83 6.49 -10.89 3.04
CA TRP A 83 5.62 -10.06 3.89
C TRP A 83 4.42 -10.85 4.43
N ASN A 84 3.75 -11.60 3.55
CA ASN A 84 2.58 -12.40 3.85
C ASN A 84 2.92 -13.79 4.42
N ASN A 85 4.20 -14.16 4.52
CA ASN A 85 4.60 -15.50 4.92
C ASN A 85 5.93 -15.56 5.68
N LYS A 86 5.82 -15.61 7.01
CA LYS A 86 6.98 -15.68 7.92
C LYS A 86 7.41 -17.11 8.26
N GLN A 87 7.02 -18.12 7.47
CA GLN A 87 7.35 -19.53 7.79
C GLN A 87 8.83 -19.87 7.58
N PHE A 88 9.52 -19.16 6.68
CA PHE A 88 10.93 -19.37 6.41
C PHE A 88 11.63 -18.08 5.97
N LYS A 89 12.95 -18.11 5.90
CA LYS A 89 13.77 -17.07 5.28
C LYS A 89 14.92 -17.70 4.51
N VAL A 90 15.37 -17.04 3.45
CA VAL A 90 16.59 -17.39 2.72
C VAL A 90 17.70 -16.45 3.16
N VAL A 91 18.86 -16.97 3.53
CA VAL A 91 20.05 -16.19 3.92
C VAL A 91 21.09 -16.32 2.82
N CYS A 92 21.47 -15.20 2.22
CA CYS A 92 22.42 -15.09 1.12
C CYS A 92 23.69 -14.39 1.61
N ASN A 93 24.86 -14.93 1.29
CA ASN A 93 26.16 -14.33 1.63
C ASN A 93 27.17 -14.64 0.51
N THR A 94 28.46 -14.34 0.73
CA THR A 94 29.50 -14.56 -0.30
C THR A 94 29.76 -16.02 -0.65
N ARG A 95 29.32 -16.97 0.19
CA ARG A 95 29.48 -18.41 -0.02
C ARG A 95 28.30 -19.06 -0.74
N GLY A 96 27.20 -18.33 -0.94
CA GLY A 96 25.99 -18.86 -1.55
C GLY A 96 24.72 -18.42 -0.83
N TYR A 97 23.69 -19.27 -0.85
CA TYR A 97 22.47 -19.05 -0.07
C TYR A 97 21.99 -20.33 0.62
N LYS A 98 21.25 -20.14 1.72
CA LYS A 98 20.66 -21.23 2.51
C LYS A 98 19.26 -20.90 2.97
N ILE A 99 18.45 -21.92 3.25
CA ILE A 99 17.07 -21.75 3.73
C ILE A 99 17.00 -22.08 5.22
N GLU A 100 16.41 -21.17 5.98
CA GLU A 100 16.17 -21.31 7.42
C GLU A 100 14.66 -21.36 7.69
N ASP A 101 14.20 -22.44 8.32
CA ASP A 101 12.82 -22.59 8.81
C ASP A 101 12.62 -21.81 10.12
N ARG A 102 11.53 -21.04 10.24
CA ARG A 102 11.23 -20.22 11.43
C ARG A 102 10.33 -20.91 12.47
N LYS A 103 9.80 -22.12 12.22
CA LYS A 103 8.77 -22.75 13.09
C LYS A 103 9.23 -23.53 14.32
N GLN A 104 10.51 -23.53 14.71
CA GLN A 104 10.91 -24.19 15.97
C GLN A 104 10.75 -23.26 17.18
N ARG A 105 9.54 -23.23 17.76
CA ARG A 105 9.21 -22.54 19.03
C ARG A 105 9.69 -23.27 20.30
N PHE A 106 10.38 -24.38 20.20
CA PHE A 106 10.93 -25.11 21.35
C PHE A 106 12.35 -25.55 21.00
N GLY A 107 13.32 -24.93 21.65
CA GLY A 107 14.69 -24.81 21.16
C GLY A 107 15.38 -26.13 20.86
N LEU A 108 15.97 -26.22 19.67
CA LEU A 108 17.30 -26.75 19.35
C LEU A 108 17.46 -26.80 17.82
N TYR A 109 18.31 -25.89 17.31
CA TYR A 109 18.83 -25.78 15.93
C TYR A 109 17.86 -25.40 14.81
N SER A 110 18.19 -24.31 14.11
CA SER A 110 17.73 -24.06 12.74
C SER A 110 18.14 -25.26 11.87
N THR A 111 17.20 -26.09 11.43
CA THR A 111 17.49 -27.07 10.38
C THR A 111 17.73 -26.31 9.07
N TYR A 112 18.97 -26.36 8.57
CA TYR A 112 19.30 -25.87 7.24
C TYR A 112 18.76 -26.86 6.22
N HIS A 113 17.73 -26.45 5.48
CA HIS A 113 17.05 -27.37 4.56
C HIS A 113 17.69 -27.43 3.17
N LEU A 114 18.52 -26.44 2.81
CA LEU A 114 19.26 -26.42 1.55
C LEU A 114 20.44 -25.46 1.67
N LEU A 115 21.63 -25.90 1.28
CA LEU A 115 22.84 -25.08 1.13
C LEU A 115 23.21 -25.08 -0.34
N HIS A 116 23.00 -23.96 -1.02
CA HIS A 116 23.49 -23.77 -2.37
C HIS A 116 24.82 -23.03 -2.29
N THR A 117 25.92 -23.78 -2.23
CA THR A 117 27.27 -23.21 -2.15
C THR A 117 27.75 -22.81 -3.53
N LYS A 118 27.82 -21.51 -3.76
CA LYS A 118 28.43 -20.92 -4.95
C LYS A 118 29.00 -19.58 -4.57
N GLU A 119 30.32 -19.45 -4.71
CA GLU A 119 30.98 -18.17 -4.45
C GLU A 119 30.44 -17.07 -5.38
N GLY A 120 30.44 -15.85 -4.87
CA GLY A 120 29.92 -14.68 -5.57
C GLY A 120 29.72 -13.50 -4.62
N THR A 121 29.28 -12.38 -5.17
CA THR A 121 28.88 -11.24 -4.35
C THR A 121 27.57 -11.54 -3.60
N ILE A 122 27.28 -10.77 -2.55
CA ILE A 122 26.01 -10.88 -1.83
C ILE A 122 24.84 -10.64 -2.80
N ILE A 123 24.95 -9.63 -3.67
CA ILE A 123 23.95 -9.33 -4.70
C ILE A 123 23.77 -10.51 -5.64
N GLU A 124 24.85 -11.12 -6.15
CA GLU A 124 24.76 -12.27 -7.04
C GLU A 124 24.05 -13.46 -6.40
N ASN A 125 24.38 -13.77 -5.14
CA ASN A 125 23.75 -14.87 -4.42
C ASN A 125 22.30 -14.58 -4.06
N THR A 126 21.96 -13.33 -3.74
CA THR A 126 20.57 -12.87 -3.58
C THR A 126 19.79 -13.02 -4.88
N VAL A 127 20.34 -12.59 -6.02
CA VAL A 127 19.70 -12.71 -7.35
C VAL A 127 19.48 -14.17 -7.71
N ARG A 128 20.46 -15.05 -7.45
CA ARG A 128 20.32 -16.51 -7.66
C ARG A 128 19.17 -17.07 -6.83
N ALA A 129 19.12 -16.77 -5.53
CA ALA A 129 18.06 -17.23 -4.64
C ALA A 129 16.68 -16.72 -5.07
N LEU A 130 16.60 -15.42 -5.37
CA LEU A 130 15.39 -14.75 -5.82
C LEU A 130 14.85 -15.34 -7.13
N ASN A 131 15.73 -15.61 -8.10
CA ASN A 131 15.32 -16.22 -9.38
C ASN A 131 14.79 -17.64 -9.18
N GLN A 132 15.29 -18.39 -8.20
CA GLN A 132 14.67 -19.68 -7.86
C GLN A 132 13.30 -19.50 -7.20
N LEU A 133 13.11 -18.50 -6.35
CA LEU A 133 11.81 -18.18 -5.76
C LEU A 133 10.80 -17.72 -6.84
N LYS A 134 11.22 -16.95 -7.84
CA LYS A 134 10.39 -16.51 -8.97
C LYS A 134 9.82 -17.69 -9.78
N LYS A 135 10.54 -18.80 -9.84
CA LYS A 135 10.04 -20.02 -10.49
C LYS A 135 8.95 -20.72 -9.69
N MET A 136 8.65 -20.29 -8.48
CA MET A 136 7.69 -20.96 -7.61
C MET A 136 6.51 -20.09 -7.22
N PHE A 137 6.72 -18.78 -7.18
CA PHE A 137 5.74 -17.81 -6.72
C PHE A 137 5.63 -16.68 -7.75
N LYS A 138 4.41 -16.19 -7.95
CA LYS A 138 4.17 -14.91 -8.62
C LYS A 138 4.51 -13.78 -7.65
N PHE A 139 5.20 -12.75 -8.12
CA PHE A 139 5.56 -11.59 -7.31
C PHE A 139 4.74 -10.37 -7.72
N ASN A 140 4.13 -9.71 -6.73
CA ASN A 140 3.37 -8.47 -6.96
C ASN A 140 4.20 -7.21 -6.75
N MET A 141 5.16 -7.25 -5.84
CA MET A 141 6.04 -6.13 -5.52
C MET A 141 7.25 -6.67 -4.79
N VAL A 142 8.38 -5.98 -4.89
CA VAL A 142 9.56 -6.33 -4.11
C VAL A 142 9.96 -5.19 -3.19
N PHE A 143 10.20 -5.56 -1.94
CA PHE A 143 10.61 -4.67 -0.88
C PHE A 143 12.12 -4.82 -0.72
N LEU A 144 12.86 -3.74 -0.93
CA LEU A 144 14.30 -3.66 -0.75
C LEU A 144 14.56 -2.87 0.53
N ASN A 145 14.96 -3.55 1.60
CA ASN A 145 15.32 -2.92 2.86
C ASN A 145 16.84 -2.87 2.97
N ILE A 146 17.39 -1.68 3.04
CA ILE A 146 18.82 -1.41 3.24
C ILE A 146 19.02 -1.06 4.71
N CYS A 147 19.68 -1.97 5.42
CA CYS A 147 19.93 -1.89 6.86
C CYS A 147 21.44 -1.83 7.15
N THR A 148 22.20 -1.24 6.22
CA THR A 148 23.65 -1.01 6.34
C THR A 148 23.91 0.42 6.78
N LYS A 149 24.94 0.68 7.59
CA LYS A 149 25.21 2.05 8.08
C LYS A 149 25.54 3.03 6.95
N THR A 150 26.21 2.55 5.92
CA THR A 150 26.61 3.32 4.74
C THR A 150 26.31 2.51 3.49
N ILE A 151 26.04 3.19 2.39
CA ILE A 151 25.79 2.57 1.09
C ILE A 151 26.37 3.47 0.00
N LYS A 152 26.67 2.91 -1.17
CA LYS A 152 27.21 3.65 -2.33
C LYS A 152 26.28 3.48 -3.53
N VAL A 153 26.31 4.45 -4.44
CA VAL A 153 25.56 4.40 -5.71
C VAL A 153 25.83 3.09 -6.48
N SER A 154 27.09 2.65 -6.52
CA SER A 154 27.50 1.42 -7.23
C SER A 154 26.78 0.15 -6.75
N PHE A 155 26.32 0.12 -5.49
CA PHE A 155 25.50 -0.99 -4.99
C PHE A 155 24.16 -1.05 -5.73
N PHE A 156 23.48 0.09 -5.87
CA PHE A 156 22.19 0.16 -6.54
C PHE A 156 22.33 -0.07 -8.05
N GLU A 157 23.40 0.44 -8.67
CA GLU A 157 23.71 0.15 -10.08
C GLU A 157 23.89 -1.37 -10.32
N GLU A 158 24.66 -2.05 -9.46
CA GLU A 158 24.81 -3.52 -9.53
C GLU A 158 23.46 -4.23 -9.28
N LEU A 159 22.69 -3.76 -8.29
CA LEU A 159 21.42 -4.38 -7.93
C LEU A 159 20.39 -4.26 -9.06
N PHE A 160 20.16 -3.05 -9.58
CA PHE A 160 19.16 -2.77 -10.61
C PHE A 160 19.54 -3.33 -11.99
N SER A 161 20.84 -3.50 -12.27
CA SER A 161 21.27 -4.19 -13.49
C SER A 161 21.01 -5.70 -13.47
N LYS A 162 20.96 -6.31 -12.27
CA LYS A 162 20.74 -7.76 -12.10
C LYS A 162 19.29 -8.10 -11.74
N ILE A 163 18.54 -7.13 -11.24
CA ILE A 163 17.18 -7.30 -10.77
C ILE A 163 16.26 -6.35 -11.52
N THR A 164 15.30 -6.93 -12.23
CA THR A 164 14.17 -6.20 -12.82
C THR A 164 12.89 -6.73 -12.19
N PHE A 165 12.05 -5.82 -11.70
CA PHE A 165 10.70 -6.12 -11.28
C PHE A 165 9.70 -5.17 -11.95
N ASN A 166 8.52 -5.73 -12.19
CA ASN A 166 7.32 -5.09 -12.69
C ASN A 166 6.19 -5.79 -11.91
N PRO A 167 5.33 -5.09 -11.16
CA PRO A 167 4.98 -3.68 -11.30
C PRO A 167 5.76 -2.63 -10.51
N GLY A 168 6.63 -2.93 -9.53
CA GLY A 168 7.41 -1.86 -8.87
C GLY A 168 8.24 -2.29 -7.65
N TYR A 169 8.99 -1.33 -7.11
CA TYR A 169 9.84 -1.45 -5.93
C TYR A 169 9.26 -0.66 -4.75
N LYS A 170 9.46 -1.19 -3.55
CA LYS A 170 9.49 -0.37 -2.34
C LYS A 170 10.89 -0.40 -1.75
N ILE A 171 11.57 0.75 -1.72
CA ILE A 171 12.91 0.86 -1.17
C ILE A 171 12.82 1.52 0.20
N THR A 172 13.35 0.84 1.22
CA THR A 172 13.48 1.34 2.58
C THR A 172 14.96 1.47 2.92
N MET A 173 15.40 2.67 3.28
CA MET A 173 16.70 2.92 3.89
C MET A 173 16.47 3.17 5.38
N ASP A 174 16.85 2.23 6.23
CA ASP A 174 16.61 2.28 7.68
C ASP A 174 17.93 2.42 8.44
N GLY A 175 18.13 3.58 9.09
CA GLY A 175 19.35 3.89 9.83
C GLY A 175 20.59 4.08 8.94
N VAL A 176 20.39 4.29 7.64
CA VAL A 176 21.46 4.53 6.67
C VAL A 176 21.86 6.00 6.74
N LYS A 177 23.16 6.28 6.97
CA LYS A 177 23.65 7.66 6.94
C LYS A 177 23.31 8.32 5.61
N PHE A 178 22.75 9.52 5.67
CA PHE A 178 22.46 10.31 4.47
C PHE A 178 23.71 10.50 3.60
N ASP A 179 23.52 10.25 2.31
CA ASP A 179 24.50 10.43 1.26
C ASP A 179 23.78 11.03 0.05
N LEU A 180 24.23 12.22 -0.37
CA LEU A 180 23.57 13.02 -1.40
C LEU A 180 23.54 12.30 -2.74
N ASP A 181 24.64 11.65 -3.13
CA ASP A 181 24.75 10.98 -4.42
C ASP A 181 23.82 9.77 -4.47
N VAL A 182 23.73 9.00 -3.37
CA VAL A 182 22.81 7.87 -3.26
C VAL A 182 21.36 8.30 -3.33
N VAL A 183 20.95 9.28 -2.54
CA VAL A 183 19.55 9.72 -2.49
C VAL A 183 19.13 10.32 -3.84
N ASN A 184 19.97 11.16 -4.44
CA ASN A 184 19.72 11.71 -5.77
C ASN A 184 19.64 10.62 -6.84
N TYR A 185 20.54 9.64 -6.82
CA TYR A 185 20.50 8.51 -7.73
C TYR A 185 19.16 7.76 -7.62
N LEU A 186 18.70 7.46 -6.40
CA LEU A 186 17.44 6.76 -6.18
C LEU A 186 16.24 7.58 -6.64
N LEU A 187 16.12 8.84 -6.23
CA LEU A 187 15.01 9.70 -6.62
C LEU A 187 14.95 9.95 -8.13
N ASN A 188 16.08 9.92 -8.83
CA ASN A 188 16.12 10.02 -10.29
C ASN A 188 15.82 8.69 -11.00
N THR A 189 16.19 7.56 -10.40
CA THR A 189 16.03 6.22 -11.00
C THR A 189 14.63 5.65 -10.80
N LEU A 190 14.03 5.89 -9.63
CA LEU A 190 12.71 5.37 -9.28
C LEU A 190 11.60 6.00 -10.14
N LYS A 191 10.57 5.20 -10.42
CA LYS A 191 9.42 5.55 -11.25
C LYS A 191 8.23 5.95 -10.40
N ALA A 192 7.22 6.53 -11.04
CA ALA A 192 6.03 7.03 -10.35
C ALA A 192 5.30 5.93 -9.57
N GLU A 193 5.33 4.68 -10.02
CA GLU A 193 4.73 3.51 -9.35
C GLU A 193 5.56 2.93 -8.19
N ASP A 194 6.77 3.44 -7.95
CA ASP A 194 7.64 2.96 -6.88
C ASP A 194 7.37 3.68 -5.55
N TYR A 195 7.96 3.14 -4.48
CA TYR A 195 7.86 3.68 -3.13
C TYR A 195 9.23 3.88 -2.52
N PHE A 196 9.40 4.98 -1.78
CA PHE A 196 10.66 5.32 -1.12
C PHE A 196 10.45 5.66 0.35
N VAL A 197 11.21 5.01 1.22
CA VAL A 197 11.13 5.20 2.67
C VAL A 197 12.54 5.49 3.18
N PHE A 198 12.74 6.66 3.77
CA PHE A 198 13.96 7.05 4.44
C PHE A 198 13.68 7.18 5.94
N TRP A 199 14.18 6.21 6.71
CA TRP A 199 13.78 5.95 8.08
C TRP A 199 14.98 5.99 9.04
N ASN A 200 14.74 6.40 10.29
CA ASN A 200 15.75 6.49 11.36
C ASN A 200 17.05 7.22 10.98
N SER A 201 16.97 8.23 10.11
CA SER A 201 18.14 8.93 9.57
C SER A 201 17.80 10.41 9.36
N ASP A 202 18.74 11.29 9.75
CA ASP A 202 18.58 12.74 9.57
C ASP A 202 18.74 13.12 8.09
N MET A 203 17.99 14.13 7.67
CA MET A 203 18.07 14.73 6.34
C MET A 203 18.70 16.13 6.44
N PRO A 204 19.58 16.54 5.52
CA PRO A 204 20.09 17.91 5.52
C PRO A 204 18.94 18.91 5.37
N SER A 205 18.90 19.93 6.22
CA SER A 205 17.81 20.92 6.23
C SER A 205 17.69 21.73 4.94
N ASP A 206 18.78 21.84 4.18
CA ASP A 206 18.87 22.54 2.90
C ASP A 206 18.70 21.61 1.69
N PHE A 207 18.44 20.32 1.92
CA PHE A 207 18.20 19.36 0.84
C PHE A 207 16.96 19.76 0.03
N LYS A 208 17.06 19.65 -1.29
CA LYS A 208 15.96 19.88 -2.23
C LYS A 208 16.08 18.95 -3.41
N HIS A 209 14.96 18.40 -3.86
CA HIS A 209 14.94 17.53 -5.02
C HIS A 209 13.57 17.56 -5.71
N GLU A 210 13.54 17.82 -7.02
CA GLU A 210 12.29 17.91 -7.80
C GLU A 210 11.48 16.61 -7.80
N ASN A 211 12.17 15.47 -7.70
CA ASN A 211 11.56 14.14 -7.70
C ASN A 211 11.22 13.61 -6.29
N ALA A 212 11.34 14.42 -5.24
CA ALA A 212 11.12 13.98 -3.85
C ALA A 212 9.72 13.40 -3.58
N PHE A 213 8.73 13.84 -4.37
CA PHE A 213 7.31 13.48 -4.21
C PHE A 213 6.66 12.96 -5.50
N LYS A 214 7.45 12.57 -6.52
CA LYS A 214 6.90 12.00 -7.77
C LYS A 214 6.41 10.55 -7.65
N LEU A 215 6.74 9.90 -6.54
CA LEU A 215 6.58 8.47 -6.31
C LEU A 215 5.19 8.16 -5.72
N GLN A 216 4.72 6.93 -5.90
CA GLN A 216 3.40 6.48 -5.44
C GLN A 216 3.30 6.52 -3.93
N GLY A 217 4.39 6.33 -3.21
CA GLY A 217 4.40 6.69 -1.80
C GLY A 217 5.78 6.98 -1.23
N VAL A 218 5.82 7.97 -0.35
CA VAL A 218 7.06 8.43 0.27
C VAL A 218 6.93 8.53 1.78
N VAL A 219 8.02 8.20 2.47
CA VAL A 219 8.15 8.40 3.90
C VAL A 219 9.51 9.02 4.18
N TYR A 220 9.50 10.16 4.87
CA TYR A 220 10.69 10.81 5.39
C TYR A 220 10.54 10.95 6.91
N MET A 221 11.40 10.26 7.67
CA MET A 221 11.39 10.39 9.13
C MET A 221 11.83 11.80 9.57
N ASP A 222 12.87 12.33 8.94
CA ASP A 222 13.21 13.75 9.05
C ASP A 222 12.62 14.50 7.85
N GLY A 223 11.50 15.17 8.08
CA GLY A 223 10.80 15.99 7.09
C GLY A 223 11.09 17.49 7.22
N ARG A 224 12.03 17.92 8.07
CA ARG A 224 12.25 19.35 8.38
C ARG A 224 12.76 20.17 7.20
N TRP A 225 13.37 19.49 6.23
CA TRP A 225 13.83 20.07 4.98
C TRP A 225 12.68 20.33 3.98
N VAL A 226 11.56 19.61 4.10
CA VAL A 226 10.42 19.69 3.18
C VAL A 226 9.73 21.04 3.36
N GLN A 227 9.53 21.75 2.25
CA GLN A 227 8.77 23.00 2.23
C GLN A 227 7.33 22.76 1.79
N VAL A 228 6.41 23.64 2.17
CA VAL A 228 4.99 23.52 1.82
C VAL A 228 4.81 23.49 0.30
N GLU A 229 5.59 24.27 -0.45
CA GLU A 229 5.51 24.36 -1.91
C GLU A 229 5.82 23.03 -2.62
N ASP A 230 6.57 22.14 -1.99
CA ASP A 230 6.85 20.81 -2.51
C ASP A 230 5.63 19.90 -2.33
N VAL A 231 4.95 20.01 -1.18
CA VAL A 231 3.71 19.28 -0.89
C VAL A 231 2.56 19.71 -1.81
N LEU A 232 2.44 21.00 -2.12
CA LEU A 232 1.37 21.52 -2.99
C LEU A 232 1.45 21.03 -4.45
N LYS A 233 2.60 20.47 -4.86
CA LYS A 233 2.85 19.91 -6.20
C LYS A 233 2.54 18.42 -6.30
N ILE A 234 2.24 17.75 -5.18
CA ILE A 234 1.93 16.32 -5.16
C ILE A 234 0.70 16.03 -6.03
N GLN A 235 0.79 14.98 -6.85
CA GLN A 235 -0.30 14.49 -7.69
C GLN A 235 -0.32 12.95 -7.67
N GLY A 236 -1.46 12.37 -7.31
CA GLY A 236 -1.72 10.94 -7.39
C GLY A 236 -0.92 10.04 -6.43
N ALA A 237 -0.45 10.54 -5.28
CA ALA A 237 0.27 9.70 -4.31
C ALA A 237 -0.69 8.83 -3.47
N ASP A 238 -0.36 7.56 -3.24
CA ASP A 238 -1.09 6.71 -2.30
C ASP A 238 -0.83 7.10 -0.84
N PHE A 239 0.42 7.42 -0.50
CA PHE A 239 0.75 7.93 0.84
C PHE A 239 1.97 8.84 0.87
N VAL A 240 1.92 9.85 1.75
CA VAL A 240 3.03 10.76 2.06
C VAL A 240 3.12 10.91 3.57
N HIS A 241 4.18 10.38 4.18
CA HIS A 241 4.39 10.49 5.62
C HIS A 241 5.65 11.29 5.94
N LEU A 242 5.49 12.37 6.69
CA LEU A 242 6.57 13.25 7.12
C LEU A 242 6.59 13.28 8.65
N HIS A 243 7.56 12.66 9.30
CA HIS A 243 7.52 12.65 10.77
C HIS A 243 7.90 14.02 11.34
N GLU A 244 9.17 14.42 11.35
CA GLU A 244 9.54 15.72 11.92
C GLU A 244 9.38 16.83 10.88
N THR A 245 8.39 17.70 10.96
CA THR A 245 8.24 18.85 10.03
C THR A 245 8.33 20.21 10.72
N ASN A 246 8.65 21.23 9.93
CA ASN A 246 8.60 22.63 10.32
C ASN A 246 7.29 23.31 9.90
N PHE A 247 6.24 22.54 9.62
CA PHE A 247 4.97 23.10 9.17
C PHE A 247 4.28 23.90 10.26
N THR A 248 3.80 25.06 9.87
CA THR A 248 2.94 25.93 10.69
C THR A 248 1.48 25.61 10.44
N VAL A 249 0.59 26.11 11.30
CA VAL A 249 -0.87 26.08 11.10
C VAL A 249 -1.25 26.62 9.72
N ALA A 250 -0.60 27.70 9.27
CA ALA A 250 -0.86 28.30 7.97
C ALA A 250 -0.48 27.36 6.81
N ASN A 251 0.60 26.59 6.93
CA ASN A 251 0.97 25.60 5.93
C ASN A 251 -0.05 24.46 5.86
N VAL A 252 -0.54 23.97 7.00
CA VAL A 252 -1.58 22.93 7.02
C VAL A 252 -2.86 23.43 6.37
N HIS A 253 -3.26 24.66 6.67
CA HIS A 253 -4.41 25.30 6.02
C HIS A 253 -4.20 25.40 4.50
N GLU A 254 -3.03 25.82 4.03
CA GLU A 254 -2.69 25.90 2.61
C GLU A 254 -2.73 24.53 1.91
N ILE A 255 -2.25 23.47 2.57
CA ILE A 255 -2.32 22.09 2.06
C ILE A 255 -3.78 21.65 1.91
N ILE A 256 -4.63 21.90 2.92
CA ILE A 256 -6.04 21.54 2.89
C ILE A 256 -6.80 22.34 1.83
N ASP A 257 -6.58 23.65 1.76
CA ASP A 257 -7.22 24.52 0.75
C ASP A 257 -6.80 24.09 -0.66
N ARG A 258 -5.51 23.82 -0.89
CA ARG A 258 -5.03 23.29 -2.16
C ARG A 258 -5.68 21.95 -2.49
N TRP A 259 -5.80 21.05 -1.50
CA TRP A 259 -6.50 19.78 -1.69
C TRP A 259 -7.95 20.02 -2.09
N ILE A 260 -8.71 20.86 -1.38
CA ILE A 260 -10.13 21.13 -1.66
C ILE A 260 -10.34 21.69 -3.08
N ASN A 261 -9.45 22.58 -3.51
CA ASN A 261 -9.56 23.28 -4.80
C ASN A 261 -8.83 22.58 -5.97
N SER A 262 -8.12 21.46 -5.74
CA SER A 262 -7.39 20.76 -6.81
C SER A 262 -8.32 20.13 -7.85
N GLU A 263 -7.95 20.16 -9.13
CA GLU A 263 -8.67 19.49 -10.22
C GLU A 263 -8.28 17.99 -10.39
N VAL A 264 -7.26 17.56 -9.67
CA VAL A 264 -6.73 16.19 -9.67
C VAL A 264 -6.53 15.70 -8.24
N ASP A 265 -6.54 14.39 -8.04
CA ASP A 265 -6.22 13.79 -6.75
C ASP A 265 -4.75 14.10 -6.38
N MET A 266 -4.53 14.69 -5.20
CA MET A 266 -3.18 14.96 -4.70
C MET A 266 -2.61 13.72 -4.03
N PHE A 267 -3.26 13.25 -2.97
CA PHE A 267 -2.85 12.07 -2.22
C PHE A 267 -4.08 11.36 -1.65
N LYS A 268 -3.95 10.06 -1.38
CA LYS A 268 -4.92 9.30 -0.58
C LYS A 268 -4.66 9.41 0.91
N ASN A 269 -3.40 9.39 1.33
CA ASN A 269 -3.03 9.53 2.74
C ASN A 269 -1.88 10.52 2.87
N PHE A 270 -2.05 11.53 3.70
CA PHE A 270 -1.00 12.45 4.09
C PHE A 270 -0.94 12.49 5.60
N ASN A 271 0.23 12.22 6.16
CA ASN A 271 0.48 12.27 7.60
C ASN A 271 1.70 13.14 7.83
N ALA A 272 1.58 14.13 8.71
CA ALA A 272 2.75 14.83 9.20
C ALA A 272 2.73 15.03 10.71
N GLN A 273 3.88 14.84 11.35
CA GLN A 273 4.10 15.30 12.73
C GLN A 273 4.75 16.69 12.68
N TYR A 274 4.46 17.52 13.67
CA TYR A 274 4.99 18.87 13.77
C TYR A 274 5.53 19.09 15.18
N LEU A 275 6.46 20.04 15.30
CA LEU A 275 7.29 20.21 16.49
C LEU A 275 6.71 21.18 17.55
N PHE A 276 5.56 21.80 17.30
CA PHE A 276 5.04 22.90 18.13
C PHE A 276 3.74 22.56 18.85
N ASP A 277 3.66 22.90 20.14
CA ASP A 277 2.54 22.58 21.04
C ASP A 277 1.30 23.48 20.87
N ASP A 278 1.41 24.61 20.15
CA ASP A 278 0.36 25.65 20.06
C ASP A 278 -0.61 25.46 18.88
N PHE A 279 -0.88 24.22 18.50
CA PHE A 279 -1.80 23.92 17.39
C PHE A 279 -3.24 23.96 17.87
N LEU A 280 -4.00 24.99 17.45
CA LEU A 280 -5.43 25.10 17.72
C LEU A 280 -6.22 24.51 16.54
N PRO A 281 -6.84 23.31 16.68
CA PRO A 281 -7.55 22.66 15.56
C PRO A 281 -8.67 23.52 14.96
N ASN A 282 -9.35 24.30 15.80
CA ASN A 282 -10.46 25.15 15.38
C ASN A 282 -10.03 26.20 14.36
N ALA A 283 -8.82 26.76 14.49
CA ALA A 283 -8.31 27.78 13.56
C ALA A 283 -8.15 27.27 12.12
N ILE A 284 -8.07 25.95 11.92
CA ILE A 284 -7.98 25.33 10.58
C ILE A 284 -9.35 24.92 10.05
N LEU A 285 -10.22 24.45 10.94
CA LEU A 285 -11.47 23.81 10.55
C LEU A 285 -12.65 24.78 10.44
N ASP A 286 -12.60 25.94 11.10
CA ASP A 286 -13.73 26.88 11.20
C ASP A 286 -14.17 27.44 9.84
N ASP A 287 -13.26 27.54 8.87
CA ASP A 287 -13.55 28.05 7.51
C ASP A 287 -14.02 26.96 6.53
N LEU A 288 -14.10 25.69 6.99
CA LEU A 288 -14.44 24.55 6.14
C LEU A 288 -15.92 24.16 6.26
N ILE A 289 -16.53 23.85 5.12
CA ILE A 289 -17.86 23.24 5.08
C ILE A 289 -17.70 21.74 5.33
N GLY A 290 -18.19 21.27 6.46
CA GLY A 290 -18.01 19.88 6.85
C GLY A 290 -18.76 19.52 8.13
N PHE A 291 -18.51 18.30 8.60
CA PHE A 291 -19.05 17.82 9.86
C PHE A 291 -17.97 17.11 10.66
N GLU A 292 -18.14 17.11 11.98
CA GLU A 292 -17.30 16.35 12.89
C GLU A 292 -18.01 15.08 13.33
N GLN A 293 -17.27 13.98 13.40
CA GLN A 293 -17.75 12.72 13.92
C GLN A 293 -16.71 12.14 14.87
N MET A 294 -17.17 11.65 16.02
CA MET A 294 -16.31 11.00 17.00
C MET A 294 -15.89 9.61 16.49
N CYS A 295 -14.60 9.29 16.59
CA CYS A 295 -14.09 7.95 16.28
C CYS A 295 -13.31 7.35 17.47
N LEU A 296 -12.90 6.09 17.33
CA LEU A 296 -12.09 5.39 18.35
C LEU A 296 -10.80 6.13 18.73
N PHE A 297 -10.28 6.97 17.83
CA PHE A 297 -9.01 7.67 17.99
C PHE A 297 -9.21 9.19 18.17
N GLY A 298 -10.42 9.63 18.50
CA GLY A 298 -10.80 11.03 18.73
C GLY A 298 -11.65 11.63 17.61
N PRO A 299 -11.89 12.95 17.61
CA PRO A 299 -12.72 13.59 16.59
C PRO A 299 -12.06 13.56 15.22
N MET A 300 -12.87 13.34 14.18
CA MET A 300 -12.49 13.46 12.78
C MET A 300 -13.43 14.45 12.10
N PHE A 301 -12.86 15.39 11.36
CA PHE A 301 -13.61 16.33 10.55
C PHE A 301 -13.64 15.86 9.09
N PHE A 302 -14.80 15.94 8.47
CA PHE A 302 -15.01 15.52 7.09
C PHE A 302 -15.33 16.73 6.25
N THR A 303 -14.71 16.84 5.07
CA THR A 303 -14.99 17.90 4.09
C THR A 303 -15.03 17.34 2.66
N LEU A 304 -15.53 18.15 1.73
CA LEU A 304 -15.67 17.78 0.32
C LEU A 304 -14.75 18.62 -0.57
N ALA A 305 -14.23 17.98 -1.61
CA ALA A 305 -13.65 18.65 -2.76
C ALA A 305 -14.65 19.63 -3.39
N LYS A 306 -14.16 20.78 -3.88
CA LYS A 306 -14.96 21.71 -4.69
C LYS A 306 -14.93 21.38 -6.18
N SER A 307 -13.83 20.79 -6.65
CA SER A 307 -13.69 20.44 -8.07
C SER A 307 -14.71 19.38 -8.48
N THR A 308 -15.27 19.56 -9.68
CA THR A 308 -16.16 18.61 -10.37
C THR A 308 -15.45 17.87 -11.50
N SER A 309 -14.12 18.01 -11.60
CA SER A 309 -13.30 17.36 -12.62
C SER A 309 -13.44 15.85 -12.57
N ALA A 310 -13.61 15.22 -13.74
CA ALA A 310 -13.63 13.76 -13.86
C ALA A 310 -12.27 13.12 -13.53
N ALA A 311 -11.18 13.89 -13.49
CA ALA A 311 -9.85 13.42 -13.09
C ALA A 311 -9.68 13.36 -11.56
N ARG A 312 -10.67 13.84 -10.80
CA ARG A 312 -10.68 13.79 -9.34
C ARG A 312 -11.64 12.70 -8.87
N VAL A 313 -11.09 11.61 -8.35
CA VAL A 313 -11.88 10.46 -7.92
C VAL A 313 -12.10 10.48 -6.41
N ASP A 314 -11.13 11.00 -5.65
CA ASP A 314 -11.17 11.08 -4.19
C ASP A 314 -11.73 12.44 -3.77
N THR A 315 -13.04 12.50 -3.58
CA THR A 315 -13.78 13.75 -3.34
C THR A 315 -14.07 14.03 -1.87
N VAL A 316 -13.88 13.06 -0.97
CA VAL A 316 -14.07 13.25 0.46
C VAL A 316 -12.73 13.25 1.17
N LEU A 317 -12.55 14.15 2.12
CA LEU A 317 -11.37 14.22 2.98
C LEU A 317 -11.75 14.09 4.46
N ALA A 318 -11.18 13.10 5.15
CA ALA A 318 -11.08 13.13 6.61
C ALA A 318 -9.84 13.91 7.04
N ILE A 319 -10.03 14.72 8.06
CA ILE A 319 -9.01 15.52 8.71
C ILE A 319 -8.99 15.12 10.18
N ALA A 320 -7.87 14.59 10.65
CA ALA A 320 -7.62 14.34 12.06
C ALA A 320 -6.43 15.20 12.49
N ILE A 321 -6.70 16.18 13.34
CA ILE A 321 -5.68 17.03 13.95
C ILE A 321 -5.54 16.62 15.42
N ARG A 322 -4.30 16.39 15.86
CA ARG A 322 -3.93 16.03 17.24
C ARG A 322 -2.75 16.87 17.66
N GLN A 323 -2.45 16.91 18.97
CA GLN A 323 -1.43 17.81 19.56
C GLN A 323 -0.07 17.81 18.86
N SER A 324 0.37 16.69 18.28
CA SER A 324 1.70 16.59 17.65
C SER A 324 1.67 16.14 16.19
N TYR A 325 0.50 15.92 15.59
CA TYR A 325 0.41 15.45 14.21
C TYR A 325 -0.95 15.74 13.58
N PHE A 326 -0.99 15.73 12.25
CA PHE A 326 -2.23 15.74 11.49
C PHE A 326 -2.23 14.65 10.41
N ILE A 327 -3.43 14.13 10.15
CA ILE A 327 -3.69 13.11 9.13
C ILE A 327 -4.78 13.64 8.22
N LEU A 328 -4.53 13.55 6.91
CA LEU A 328 -5.48 13.82 5.84
C LEU A 328 -5.67 12.52 5.06
N CYS A 329 -6.90 12.01 5.02
CA CYS A 329 -7.24 10.80 4.28
C CYS A 329 -8.30 11.14 3.23
N ALA A 330 -7.97 10.95 1.96
CA ALA A 330 -8.88 11.14 0.84
C ALA A 330 -9.49 9.79 0.41
N TRP A 331 -10.77 9.78 0.01
CA TRP A 331 -11.42 8.61 -0.54
C TRP A 331 -12.55 8.93 -1.50
N LYS A 332 -12.98 7.88 -2.21
CA LYS A 332 -14.09 7.94 -3.17
C LYS A 332 -15.45 7.83 -2.48
N PRO A 333 -16.50 8.49 -2.99
CA PRO A 333 -17.86 8.42 -2.44
C PRO A 333 -18.40 7.01 -2.14
N THR A 334 -17.95 6.01 -2.89
CA THR A 334 -18.40 4.61 -2.83
C THR A 334 -17.54 3.71 -1.96
N GLU A 335 -16.39 4.18 -1.50
CA GLU A 335 -15.47 3.36 -0.71
C GLU A 335 -15.90 3.32 0.76
N SER A 336 -15.82 2.13 1.37
CA SER A 336 -15.96 1.99 2.81
C SER A 336 -14.70 2.52 3.48
N PHE A 337 -14.87 3.43 4.44
CA PHE A 337 -13.77 4.00 5.19
C PHE A 337 -12.97 2.89 5.91
N PRO A 338 -11.63 2.94 5.92
CA PRO A 338 -10.81 1.82 6.36
C PRO A 338 -11.14 1.37 7.80
N VAL A 339 -11.30 0.05 7.99
CA VAL A 339 -11.65 -0.57 9.29
C VAL A 339 -10.60 -0.29 10.37
N GLU A 340 -9.36 0.01 9.98
CA GLU A 340 -8.29 0.38 10.92
C GLU A 340 -8.61 1.67 11.71
N TYR A 341 -9.48 2.53 11.16
CA TYR A 341 -9.92 3.79 11.76
C TYR A 341 -11.42 3.78 12.11
N ALA A 342 -12.11 2.65 11.92
CA ALA A 342 -13.57 2.55 11.97
C ALA A 342 -14.10 1.18 12.40
N LYS A 343 -15.21 1.16 13.14
CA LYS A 343 -16.03 -0.06 13.24
C LYS A 343 -17.05 -0.10 12.10
N GLY A 344 -16.80 -0.93 11.09
CA GLY A 344 -17.79 -1.27 10.05
C GLY A 344 -18.25 -0.07 9.22
N ASP A 345 -19.57 0.05 9.05
CA ASP A 345 -20.27 1.03 8.20
C ASP A 345 -20.34 2.47 8.78
N ALA A 346 -19.56 2.80 9.81
CA ALA A 346 -19.70 4.03 10.60
C ALA A 346 -19.70 5.33 9.76
N TYR A 347 -19.06 5.32 8.59
CA TYR A 347 -18.84 6.48 7.73
C TYR A 347 -19.51 6.38 6.34
N LYS A 348 -20.35 5.37 6.11
CA LYS A 348 -20.95 5.12 4.78
C LYS A 348 -21.80 6.28 4.23
N ASP A 349 -22.29 7.15 5.13
CA ASP A 349 -23.14 8.28 4.77
C ASP A 349 -22.36 9.60 4.70
N ALA A 350 -21.05 9.62 4.97
CA ALA A 350 -20.25 10.85 5.02
C ALA A 350 -20.38 11.67 3.73
N TYR A 351 -20.28 11.03 2.56
CA TYR A 351 -20.46 11.71 1.28
C TYR A 351 -21.85 12.34 1.11
N LYS A 352 -22.91 11.63 1.53
CA LYS A 352 -24.29 12.15 1.46
C LYS A 352 -24.47 13.36 2.36
N ILE A 353 -23.97 13.29 3.60
CA ILE A 353 -24.01 14.39 4.57
C ILE A 353 -23.27 15.60 3.98
N LEU A 354 -22.07 15.42 3.46
CA LEU A 354 -21.29 16.49 2.85
C LEU A 354 -21.97 17.12 1.64
N THR A 355 -22.65 16.32 0.81
CA THR A 355 -23.41 16.81 -0.34
C THR A 355 -24.56 17.70 0.11
N ILE A 356 -25.28 17.31 1.17
CA ILE A 356 -26.35 18.10 1.78
C ILE A 356 -25.79 19.42 2.34
N LEU A 357 -24.66 19.38 3.07
CA LEU A 357 -24.04 20.57 3.65
C LEU A 357 -23.57 21.57 2.60
N ASN A 358 -22.89 21.11 1.55
CA ASN A 358 -22.44 21.97 0.46
C ASN A 358 -23.62 22.58 -0.30
N LYS A 359 -24.69 21.81 -0.53
CA LYS A 359 -25.91 22.33 -1.16
C LYS A 359 -26.58 23.39 -0.28
N LYS A 360 -26.69 23.13 1.03
CA LYS A 360 -27.26 24.07 2.01
C LYS A 360 -26.47 25.38 2.04
N ASP A 361 -25.14 25.33 2.14
CA ASP A 361 -24.29 26.54 2.14
C ASP A 361 -24.47 27.37 0.86
N LYS A 362 -24.55 26.71 -0.30
CA LYS A 362 -24.83 27.39 -1.58
C LYS A 362 -26.18 28.11 -1.55
N LEU A 363 -27.24 27.44 -1.11
CA LEU A 363 -28.59 28.03 -1.03
C LEU A 363 -28.65 29.16 0.00
N GLU A 364 -27.94 29.05 1.12
CA GLU A 364 -27.86 30.12 2.13
C GLU A 364 -27.15 31.37 1.58
N LYS A 365 -26.11 31.19 0.77
CA LYS A 365 -25.42 32.31 0.09
C LYS A 365 -26.31 32.95 -0.98
N GLU A 366 -27.04 32.15 -1.76
CA GLU A 366 -28.00 32.62 -2.76
C GLU A 366 -29.15 33.40 -2.10
N MET A 367 -29.74 32.85 -1.04
CA MET A 367 -30.82 33.48 -0.28
C MET A 367 -30.42 34.82 0.36
N LYS A 368 -29.15 34.98 0.76
CA LYS A 368 -28.63 36.25 1.28
C LYS A 368 -28.58 37.36 0.22
N GLN A 369 -28.47 36.99 -1.06
CA GLN A 369 -28.39 37.92 -2.19
C GLN A 369 -29.76 38.16 -2.84
N GLU A 370 -30.75 37.30 -2.56
CA GLU A 370 -32.09 37.39 -3.12
C GLU A 370 -32.91 38.53 -2.51
N THR A 371 -33.59 39.27 -3.39
CA THR A 371 -34.44 40.42 -3.04
C THR A 371 -35.92 40.13 -3.27
N ASP A 372 -36.26 39.16 -4.13
CA ASP A 372 -37.63 38.72 -4.35
C ASP A 372 -38.13 37.85 -3.17
N GLY A 373 -39.26 38.24 -2.59
CA GLY A 373 -39.80 37.58 -1.41
C GLY A 373 -40.31 36.16 -1.68
N TYR A 374 -40.76 35.87 -2.90
CA TYR A 374 -41.24 34.55 -3.27
C TYR A 374 -40.07 33.58 -3.46
N GLU A 375 -39.04 33.98 -4.22
CA GLU A 375 -37.84 33.18 -4.42
C GLU A 375 -37.09 32.93 -3.10
N ARG A 376 -37.03 33.94 -2.22
CA ARG A 376 -36.45 33.79 -0.89
C ARG A 376 -37.19 32.75 -0.03
N ASN A 377 -38.52 32.74 -0.07
CA ASN A 377 -39.31 31.73 0.64
C ASN A 377 -39.09 30.32 0.07
N ARG A 378 -39.01 30.19 -1.26
CA ARG A 378 -38.68 28.90 -1.91
C ARG A 378 -37.32 28.36 -1.46
N LEU A 379 -36.29 29.22 -1.43
CA LEU A 379 -34.95 28.84 -0.95
C LEU A 379 -34.97 28.41 0.52
N ALA A 380 -35.75 29.11 1.36
CA ALA A 380 -35.90 28.75 2.77
C ALA A 380 -36.57 27.37 2.97
N GLU A 381 -37.60 27.06 2.18
CA GLU A 381 -38.24 25.73 2.18
C GLU A 381 -37.26 24.63 1.76
N GLU A 382 -36.47 24.85 0.70
CA GLU A 382 -35.48 23.88 0.23
C GLU A 382 -34.35 23.66 1.28
N ILE A 383 -33.91 24.72 1.96
CA ILE A 383 -32.96 24.61 3.07
C ILE A 383 -33.55 23.78 4.21
N GLN A 384 -34.83 23.98 4.54
CA GLN A 384 -35.50 23.23 5.59
C GLN A 384 -35.59 21.73 5.26
N GLU A 385 -35.91 21.37 4.01
CA GLU A 385 -35.90 19.97 3.58
C GLU A 385 -34.50 19.33 3.69
N LEU A 386 -33.43 20.09 3.44
CA LEU A 386 -32.05 19.61 3.59
C LEU A 386 -31.71 19.37 5.06
N VAL A 387 -32.16 20.23 5.95
CA VAL A 387 -32.00 20.06 7.41
C VAL A 387 -32.69 18.78 7.89
N GLU A 388 -33.91 18.53 7.44
CA GLU A 388 -34.66 17.31 7.78
C GLU A 388 -33.96 16.03 7.28
N LYS A 389 -33.51 16.03 6.01
CA LYS A 389 -32.71 14.92 5.46
C LYS A 389 -31.42 14.68 6.26
N MET A 390 -30.84 15.74 6.81
CA MET A 390 -29.62 15.61 7.62
C MET A 390 -29.90 14.99 8.99
N TRP A 391 -31.04 15.32 9.61
CA TRP A 391 -31.50 14.68 10.85
C TRP A 391 -31.74 13.19 10.65
N ASP A 392 -32.32 12.77 9.53
CA ASP A 392 -32.52 11.35 9.19
C ASP A 392 -31.20 10.57 9.07
N LEU A 393 -30.11 11.26 8.73
CA LEU A 393 -28.76 10.68 8.67
C LEU A 393 -28.03 10.69 10.02
N GLY A 394 -28.63 11.26 11.07
CA GLY A 394 -28.07 11.36 12.43
C GLY A 394 -27.23 12.63 12.68
N GLY A 395 -27.27 13.61 11.78
CA GLY A 395 -26.58 14.89 11.97
C GLY A 395 -27.31 15.81 12.94
N ARG A 396 -26.58 16.54 13.78
CA ARG A 396 -27.07 17.59 14.67
C ARG A 396 -26.32 18.90 14.39
N PHE A 397 -27.04 20.01 14.37
CA PHE A 397 -26.42 21.34 14.26
C PHE A 397 -26.14 21.88 15.66
N GLU A 398 -24.87 22.14 15.98
CA GLU A 398 -24.47 22.80 17.24
C GLU A 398 -23.45 23.90 16.93
N ASN A 399 -23.71 25.13 17.40
CA ASN A 399 -22.82 26.28 17.22
C ASN A 399 -22.38 26.54 15.76
N GLY A 400 -23.26 26.29 14.78
CA GLY A 400 -22.97 26.47 13.36
C GLY A 400 -22.19 25.32 12.71
N LYS A 401 -21.81 24.29 13.48
CA LYS A 401 -21.18 23.06 12.99
C LYS A 401 -22.14 21.89 13.00
N VAL A 402 -21.83 20.87 12.22
CA VAL A 402 -22.59 19.62 12.21
C VAL A 402 -21.81 18.53 12.92
N TYR A 403 -22.49 17.85 13.83
CA TYR A 403 -21.98 16.71 14.58
C TYR A 403 -22.81 15.48 14.24
N VAL A 404 -22.16 14.33 14.11
CA VAL A 404 -22.84 13.05 13.89
C VAL A 404 -22.53 12.12 15.06
N ASP A 405 -23.52 11.90 15.92
CA ASP A 405 -23.44 10.91 17.00
C ASP A 405 -23.85 9.54 16.46
N ARG A 406 -22.93 8.58 16.41
CA ARG A 406 -23.24 7.17 16.09
C ARG A 406 -22.52 6.19 17.01
#